data_AF-A0A923V7R6-F1
#
_entry.id   AF-A0A923V7R6-F1
#
_cell.length_a   1.000
_cell.length_b   1.000
_cell.length_c   1.000
_cell.angle_alpha   90.00
_cell.angle_beta   90.00
_cell.angle_gamma   90.00
#
_symmetry.space_group_name_H-M   'P 1'
#
loop_
_entity.id
_entity.type
_entity.pdbx_description
1 polymer ?
#
loop_
_entity_poly.entity_id
_entity_poly.type
_entity_poly.pdbx_seq_one_letter_code
_entity_poly.pdbx_strand_id
1 'polypeptide(L)'
;MKKSSTFILLLSLSACGLLNRNDQVRDVEITQLNLIKLDQPKEEVKKILGPAEKSYIVKFLNKDYEGVWIYSEKARQSQRAAISFDISTNKVIGKTFIPKEDELEENFNFVFNEKFKEVKFIEIPLKKCIDFSPTQSFYFNIERGLSIAYNRRLKVIESISWTSPKEIKDHIDRIQACQKNESEMIEKNW
;
A
#
# COMPACT_ATOMS: atom_id res chain seq x y z
N MET A 1 -16.22 30.82 70.23
CA MET A 1 -15.22 29.80 70.67
C MET A 1 -15.74 28.45 70.23
N LYS A 2 -15.08 27.57 69.48
CA LYS A 2 -13.72 27.47 68.94
C LYS A 2 -13.79 26.89 67.52
N LYS A 3 -12.85 27.33 66.69
CA LYS A 3 -12.42 26.75 65.40
C LYS A 3 -11.99 25.29 65.59
N SER A 4 -12.18 24.45 64.57
CA SER A 4 -11.03 23.77 63.94
C SER A 4 -11.42 23.20 62.58
N SER A 5 -10.59 23.55 61.60
CA SER A 5 -10.61 23.11 60.21
C SER A 5 -10.08 21.69 60.06
N THR A 6 -10.54 20.98 59.02
CA THR A 6 -9.69 20.05 58.27
C THR A 6 -9.95 20.24 56.78
N PHE A 7 -8.92 20.69 56.07
CA PHE A 7 -8.78 20.72 54.62
C PHE A 7 -8.45 19.30 54.13
N ILE A 8 -9.12 18.80 53.09
CA ILE A 8 -8.56 17.82 52.16
C ILE A 8 -8.95 18.23 50.74
N LEU A 9 -7.94 18.41 49.90
CA LEU A 9 -7.99 18.62 48.45
C LEU A 9 -8.10 17.25 47.77
N LEU A 10 -9.00 17.06 46.79
CA LEU A 10 -8.95 15.93 45.85
C LEU A 10 -9.58 16.31 44.50
N LEU A 11 -8.75 16.22 43.45
CA LEU A 11 -9.10 16.34 42.03
C LEU A 11 -9.94 15.15 41.54
N SER A 12 -10.93 15.41 40.69
CA SER A 12 -11.35 14.51 39.59
C SER A 12 -12.03 15.36 38.50
N LEU A 13 -11.41 15.61 37.35
CA LEU A 13 -11.47 14.81 36.12
C LEU A 13 -12.87 14.25 35.84
N SER A 14 -13.58 14.86 34.90
CA SER A 14 -14.10 14.24 33.66
C SER A 14 -15.34 14.96 33.14
N ALA A 15 -15.14 16.05 32.40
CA ALA A 15 -16.06 16.41 31.32
C ALA A 15 -15.31 16.19 30.00
N CYS A 16 -14.83 14.96 29.80
CA CYS A 16 -14.51 14.48 28.46
C CYS A 16 -15.86 14.32 27.78
N GLY A 17 -16.27 15.34 27.03
CA GLY A 17 -17.34 15.20 26.07
C GLY A 17 -16.98 14.01 25.18
N LEU A 18 -17.72 12.92 25.37
CA LEU A 18 -17.74 11.74 24.51
C LEU A 18 -18.09 12.21 23.08
N LEU A 19 -17.08 12.70 22.36
CA LEU A 19 -17.03 12.53 20.93
C LEU A 19 -17.02 11.03 20.74
N ASN A 20 -18.21 10.52 20.41
CA ASN A 20 -18.43 9.21 19.85
C ASN A 20 -17.59 9.15 18.56
N ARG A 21 -16.28 8.92 18.69
CA ARG A 21 -15.42 8.58 17.57
C ARG A 21 -15.96 7.25 17.09
N ASN A 22 -16.75 7.31 16.02
CA ASN A 22 -16.84 6.22 15.08
C ASN A 22 -15.40 5.91 14.64
N ASP A 23 -14.67 5.13 15.43
CA ASP A 23 -13.48 4.38 15.04
C ASP A 23 -13.92 3.23 14.11
N GLN A 24 -14.80 3.54 13.16
CA GLN A 24 -15.14 2.67 12.06
C GLN A 24 -14.00 2.79 11.08
N VAL A 25 -13.08 1.82 11.15
CA VAL A 25 -12.16 1.50 10.04
C VAL A 25 -13.04 1.38 8.79
N ARG A 26 -12.93 2.38 7.90
CA ARG A 26 -13.71 2.44 6.67
C ARG A 26 -13.01 1.59 5.61
N ASP A 27 -13.79 0.84 4.84
CA ASP A 27 -13.31 0.23 3.61
C ASP A 27 -12.74 1.35 2.72
N VAL A 28 -11.47 1.21 2.32
CA VAL A 28 -10.80 2.21 1.48
C VAL A 28 -11.20 2.00 0.02
N GLU A 29 -11.74 3.04 -0.59
CA GLU A 29 -12.03 3.08 -2.03
C GLU A 29 -10.85 3.65 -2.82
N ILE A 30 -10.73 3.24 -4.10
CA ILE A 30 -9.69 3.77 -5.00
C ILE A 30 -9.79 5.30 -5.18
N THR A 31 -11.01 5.85 -5.10
CA THR A 31 -11.27 7.30 -5.16
C THR A 31 -10.59 8.05 -4.03
N GLN A 32 -10.58 7.49 -2.81
CA GLN A 32 -9.91 8.07 -1.65
C GLN A 32 -8.39 7.98 -1.77
N LEU A 33 -7.88 6.84 -2.27
CA LEU A 33 -6.46 6.66 -2.58
C LEU A 33 -5.95 7.66 -3.62
N ASN A 34 -6.79 8.05 -4.58
CA ASN A 34 -6.43 9.04 -5.60
C ASN A 34 -6.25 10.46 -5.01
N LEU A 35 -6.84 10.76 -3.85
CA LEU A 35 -6.63 12.02 -3.15
C LEU A 35 -5.24 12.11 -2.48
N ILE A 36 -4.61 10.96 -2.23
CA ILE A 36 -3.30 10.89 -1.60
C ILE A 36 -2.21 11.13 -2.63
N LYS A 37 -1.32 12.08 -2.34
CA LYS A 37 -0.17 12.36 -3.19
C LYS A 37 1.10 11.71 -2.63
N LEU A 38 2.04 11.40 -3.52
CA LEU A 38 3.42 11.12 -3.08
C LEU A 38 3.98 12.37 -2.40
N ASP A 39 4.93 12.17 -1.49
CA ASP A 39 5.52 13.19 -0.60
C ASP A 39 4.54 13.86 0.38
N GLN A 40 3.28 13.45 0.39
CA GLN A 40 2.28 13.96 1.32
C GLN A 40 2.64 13.54 2.75
N PRO A 41 2.51 14.44 3.76
CA PRO A 41 2.74 14.06 5.15
C PRO A 41 1.77 12.98 5.63
N LYS A 42 2.30 12.03 6.39
CA LYS A 42 1.55 10.91 7.00
C LYS A 42 0.30 11.34 7.78
N GLU A 43 0.40 12.45 8.52
CA GLU A 43 -0.74 12.97 9.29
C GLU A 43 -1.87 13.52 8.42
N GLU A 44 -1.58 13.99 7.20
CA GLU A 44 -2.63 14.38 6.26
C GLU A 44 -3.32 13.17 5.65
N VAL A 45 -2.58 12.10 5.37
CA VAL A 45 -3.16 10.83 4.91
C VAL A 45 -4.14 10.27 5.94
N LYS A 46 -3.79 10.36 7.23
CA LYS A 46 -4.66 9.94 8.34
C LYS A 46 -5.97 10.72 8.38
N LYS A 47 -6.00 11.98 7.92
CA LYS A 47 -7.24 12.77 7.81
C LYS A 47 -8.13 12.30 6.66
N ILE A 48 -7.55 11.74 5.60
CA ILE A 48 -8.27 11.25 4.41
C ILE A 48 -8.80 9.83 4.66
N LEU A 49 -7.93 8.91 5.05
CA LEU A 49 -8.26 7.48 5.19
C LEU A 49 -8.71 7.08 6.60
N GLY A 50 -8.46 7.92 7.60
CA GLY A 50 -8.58 7.52 8.99
C GLY A 50 -7.39 6.68 9.47
N PRO A 51 -7.50 6.08 10.67
CA PRO A 51 -6.46 5.21 11.22
C PRO A 51 -6.31 3.93 10.38
N ALA A 52 -5.06 3.49 10.20
CA ALA A 52 -4.77 2.19 9.60
C ALA A 52 -5.16 1.05 10.56
N GLU A 53 -5.52 -0.10 10.01
CA GLU A 53 -5.80 -1.31 10.80
C GLU A 53 -4.51 -1.91 11.37
N LYS A 54 -3.48 -1.99 10.53
CA LYS A 54 -2.16 -2.51 10.91
C LYS A 54 -1.07 -1.55 10.45
N SER A 55 -0.02 -1.45 11.24
CA SER A 55 1.16 -0.65 10.93
C SER A 55 2.40 -1.52 11.13
N TYR A 56 3.25 -1.57 10.10
CA TYR A 56 4.51 -2.29 10.10
C TYR A 56 5.67 -1.33 9.91
N ILE A 57 6.84 -1.73 10.39
CA ILE A 57 8.11 -1.12 10.05
C ILE A 57 8.92 -2.20 9.33
N VAL A 58 9.20 -1.99 8.06
CA VAL A 58 9.87 -2.95 7.19
C VAL A 58 11.27 -2.43 6.90
N LYS A 59 12.27 -3.29 7.04
CA LYS A 59 13.64 -3.00 6.61
C LYS A 59 13.90 -3.71 5.31
N PHE A 60 14.26 -2.97 4.27
CA PHE A 60 14.77 -3.56 3.04
C PHE A 60 16.29 -3.61 3.09
N LEU A 61 16.89 -4.65 2.50
CA LEU A 61 18.34 -4.91 2.53
C LEU A 61 19.21 -3.69 2.14
N ASN A 62 18.68 -2.80 1.29
CA ASN A 62 19.41 -1.65 0.73
C ASN A 62 18.67 -0.31 0.92
N LYS A 63 17.68 -0.23 1.84
CA LYS A 63 16.97 1.02 2.13
C LYS A 63 16.81 1.20 3.64
N ASP A 64 16.63 2.44 4.05
CA ASP A 64 16.16 2.76 5.39
C ASP A 64 14.79 2.14 5.64
N TYR A 65 14.36 2.19 6.90
CA TYR A 65 13.10 1.61 7.31
C TYR A 65 11.91 2.31 6.62
N GLU A 66 10.99 1.52 6.11
CA GLU A 66 9.71 1.99 5.58
C GLU A 66 8.59 1.66 6.57
N GLY A 67 7.74 2.64 6.84
CA GLY A 67 6.51 2.43 7.58
C GLY A 67 5.43 2.00 6.60
N VAL A 68 4.73 0.91 6.86
CA VAL A 68 3.63 0.44 6.00
C VAL A 68 2.34 0.42 6.79
N TRP A 69 1.33 1.13 6.31
CA TRP A 69 -0.04 1.08 6.81
C TRP A 69 -0.89 0.20 5.93
N ILE A 70 -1.58 -0.77 6.55
CA ILE A 70 -2.50 -1.67 5.88
C ILE A 70 -3.94 -1.32 6.27
N TYR A 71 -4.79 -1.25 5.26
CA TYR A 71 -6.23 -1.08 5.37
C TYR A 71 -6.88 -2.31 4.75
N SER A 72 -7.72 -3.01 5.51
CA SER A 72 -8.43 -4.20 5.04
C SER A 72 -9.93 -3.96 4.99
N GLU A 73 -10.62 -4.79 4.22
CA GLU A 73 -12.07 -4.88 4.23
C GLU A 73 -12.54 -5.61 5.47
N LYS A 74 -13.44 -5.00 6.24
CA LYS A 74 -13.88 -5.54 7.53
C LYS A 74 -14.57 -6.91 7.41
N ALA A 75 -15.36 -7.10 6.34
CA ALA A 75 -16.19 -8.29 6.17
C ALA A 75 -15.38 -9.55 5.82
N ARG A 76 -14.26 -9.39 5.11
CA ARG A 76 -13.46 -10.50 4.56
C ARG A 76 -12.03 -10.56 5.08
N GLN A 77 -11.60 -9.56 5.86
CA GLN A 77 -10.20 -9.38 6.31
C GLN A 77 -9.17 -9.39 5.16
N SER A 78 -9.62 -9.09 3.94
CA SER A 78 -8.77 -8.96 2.76
C SER A 78 -8.14 -7.57 2.73
N GLN A 79 -6.85 -7.49 2.41
CA GLN A 79 -6.18 -6.19 2.23
C GLN A 79 -6.82 -5.44 1.08
N ARG A 80 -7.06 -4.13 1.27
CA ARG A 80 -7.67 -3.23 0.29
C ARG A 80 -6.72 -2.14 -0.15
N ALA A 81 -5.92 -1.66 0.79
CA ALA A 81 -4.92 -0.67 0.50
C ALA A 81 -3.69 -0.84 1.39
N ALA A 82 -2.54 -0.44 0.84
CA ALA A 82 -1.33 -0.23 1.60
C ALA A 82 -0.79 1.17 1.31
N ILE A 83 -0.34 1.89 2.34
CA ILE A 83 0.40 3.14 2.20
C ILE A 83 1.79 2.95 2.79
N SER A 84 2.82 3.21 2.00
CA SER A 84 4.22 3.18 2.42
C SER A 84 4.71 4.59 2.69
N PHE A 85 5.45 4.76 3.79
CA PHE A 85 6.04 6.01 4.22
C PHE A 85 7.53 5.84 4.45
N ASP A 86 8.29 6.87 4.10
CA ASP A 86 9.65 7.03 4.58
C ASP A 86 9.60 7.43 6.06
N ILE A 87 10.24 6.66 6.94
CA ILE A 87 10.17 6.90 8.40
C ILE A 87 10.95 8.16 8.81
N SER A 88 12.03 8.49 8.09
CA SER A 88 12.88 9.65 8.41
C SER A 88 12.16 10.96 8.13
N THR A 89 11.36 11.00 7.07
CA THR A 89 10.63 12.20 6.63
C THR A 89 9.14 12.18 6.99
N ASN A 90 8.59 11.02 7.38
CA ASN A 90 7.16 10.79 7.60
C ASN A 90 6.28 11.18 6.40
N LYS A 91 6.77 10.97 5.18
CA LYS A 91 6.07 11.27 3.93
C LYS A 91 5.75 10.02 3.14
N VAL A 92 4.65 10.07 2.37
CA VAL A 92 4.21 8.98 1.49
C VAL A 92 5.22 8.76 0.37
N ILE A 93 5.69 7.51 0.24
CA ILE A 93 6.58 7.08 -0.85
C ILE A 93 5.90 6.07 -1.78
N GLY A 94 4.80 5.47 -1.34
CA GLY A 94 4.06 4.53 -2.15
C GLY A 94 2.63 4.34 -1.65
N LYS A 95 1.76 3.97 -2.58
CA LYS A 95 0.39 3.55 -2.27
C LYS A 95 -0.01 2.42 -3.20
N THR A 96 -0.76 1.46 -2.68
CA THR A 96 -1.25 0.29 -3.42
C THR A 96 -2.73 0.12 -3.15
N PHE A 97 -3.48 -0.16 -4.21
CA PHE A 97 -4.88 -0.58 -4.18
C PHE A 97 -5.00 -2.05 -4.57
N ILE A 98 -5.84 -2.79 -3.86
CA ILE A 98 -6.12 -4.21 -4.10
C ILE A 98 -7.64 -4.35 -4.30
N PRO A 99 -8.12 -4.57 -5.54
CA PRO A 99 -9.55 -4.80 -5.82
C PRO A 99 -10.08 -6.05 -5.11
N LYS A 100 -11.39 -6.05 -4.77
CA LYS A 100 -12.06 -7.25 -4.24
C LYS A 100 -12.23 -8.26 -5.35
N GLU A 101 -12.43 -9.53 -4.99
CA GLU A 101 -12.77 -10.60 -5.95
C GLU A 101 -13.94 -10.24 -6.87
N ASP A 102 -14.98 -9.61 -6.33
CA ASP A 102 -16.16 -9.14 -7.06
C ASP A 102 -15.99 -7.77 -7.75
N GLU A 103 -14.87 -7.08 -7.48
CA GLU A 103 -14.44 -5.86 -8.18
C GLU A 103 -13.32 -6.12 -9.18
N LEU A 104 -12.86 -7.38 -9.30
CA LEU A 104 -11.82 -7.75 -10.24
C LEU A 104 -12.35 -7.43 -11.64
N GLU A 105 -11.83 -6.35 -12.22
CA GLU A 105 -12.09 -6.06 -13.61
C GLU A 105 -11.43 -7.18 -14.43
N GLU A 106 -12.23 -8.13 -14.92
CA GLU A 106 -11.81 -9.24 -15.80
C GLU A 106 -11.25 -8.76 -17.15
N ASN A 107 -11.36 -7.46 -17.41
CA ASN A 107 -11.01 -6.86 -18.68
C ASN A 107 -9.82 -5.93 -18.49
N PHE A 108 -8.63 -6.53 -18.39
CA PHE A 108 -7.34 -5.85 -18.42
C PHE A 108 -7.25 -4.75 -19.49
N ASN A 109 -7.86 -4.99 -20.66
CA ASN A 109 -7.97 -4.03 -21.75
C ASN A 109 -8.83 -2.81 -21.42
N PHE A 110 -9.85 -2.91 -20.56
CA PHE A 110 -10.70 -1.78 -20.17
C PHE A 110 -9.95 -0.83 -19.22
N VAL A 111 -9.23 -1.33 -18.21
CA VAL A 111 -8.40 -0.48 -17.34
C VAL A 111 -7.33 0.27 -18.14
N PHE A 112 -6.65 -0.42 -19.04
CA PHE A 112 -5.63 0.18 -19.89
C PHE A 112 -6.20 1.17 -20.89
N ASN A 113 -7.22 0.75 -21.66
CA ASN A 113 -7.73 1.55 -22.77
C ASN A 113 -8.68 2.65 -22.34
N GLU A 114 -9.28 2.65 -21.16
CA GLU A 114 -10.17 3.73 -20.70
C GLU A 114 -9.55 4.62 -19.62
N LYS A 115 -8.84 4.05 -18.62
CA LYS A 115 -8.28 4.81 -17.50
C LYS A 115 -6.83 5.28 -17.74
N PHE A 116 -6.09 4.62 -18.63
CA PHE A 116 -4.70 4.93 -18.96
C PHE A 116 -4.47 5.13 -20.47
N LYS A 117 -5.45 5.71 -21.17
CA LYS A 117 -5.31 6.15 -22.57
C LYS A 117 -3.97 6.88 -22.74
N GLU A 118 -3.22 6.51 -23.79
CA GLU A 118 -1.94 7.12 -24.19
C GLU A 118 -0.72 6.79 -23.31
N VAL A 119 -0.85 5.92 -22.31
CA VAL A 119 0.28 5.51 -21.45
C VAL A 119 0.96 4.27 -22.01
N LYS A 120 2.26 4.35 -22.30
CA LYS A 120 3.06 3.18 -22.67
C LYS A 120 3.48 2.41 -21.43
N PHE A 121 3.20 1.12 -21.39
CA PHE A 121 3.64 0.24 -20.31
C PHE A 121 4.69 -0.76 -20.81
N ILE A 122 5.57 -1.13 -19.90
CA ILE A 122 6.50 -2.25 -20.06
C ILE A 122 5.87 -3.43 -19.34
N GLU A 123 5.54 -4.49 -20.08
CA GLU A 123 5.13 -5.76 -19.49
C GLU A 123 6.36 -6.59 -19.12
N ILE A 124 6.40 -7.06 -17.88
CA ILE A 124 7.37 -8.04 -17.41
C ILE A 124 6.59 -9.27 -16.94
N PRO A 125 6.54 -10.34 -17.76
CA PRO A 125 5.95 -11.59 -17.31
C PRO A 125 6.82 -12.20 -16.22
N LEU A 126 6.19 -12.61 -15.12
CA LEU A 126 6.91 -13.27 -14.04
C LEU A 126 7.15 -14.73 -14.40
N LYS A 127 8.42 -15.11 -14.43
CA LYS A 127 8.85 -16.50 -14.38
C LYS A 127 8.99 -16.91 -12.92
N LYS A 128 9.23 -18.21 -12.69
CA LYS A 128 9.53 -18.72 -11.35
C LYS A 128 10.67 -17.84 -10.76
N CYS A 129 10.40 -17.35 -9.57
CA CYS A 129 11.26 -16.57 -8.69
C CYS A 129 10.60 -16.78 -7.33
N ILE A 130 11.38 -16.96 -6.26
CA ILE A 130 10.89 -17.41 -4.95
C ILE A 130 9.69 -16.55 -4.45
N ASP A 131 9.66 -15.28 -4.82
CA ASP A 131 8.67 -14.31 -4.33
C ASP A 131 7.47 -14.08 -5.28
N PHE A 132 7.43 -14.72 -6.46
CA PHE A 132 6.45 -14.41 -7.50
C PHE A 132 5.73 -15.62 -8.08
N SER A 133 4.43 -15.48 -8.34
CA SER A 133 3.67 -16.50 -9.05
C SER A 133 4.01 -16.45 -10.55
N PRO A 134 4.30 -17.59 -11.21
CA PRO A 134 4.57 -17.63 -12.64
C PRO A 134 3.34 -17.25 -13.49
N THR A 135 2.14 -17.22 -12.89
CA THR A 135 0.93 -16.77 -13.58
C THR A 135 0.77 -15.26 -13.60
N GLN A 136 1.60 -14.51 -12.86
CA GLN A 136 1.51 -13.06 -12.78
C GLN A 136 2.33 -12.37 -13.88
N SER A 137 1.97 -11.13 -14.17
CA SER A 137 2.74 -10.20 -14.97
C SER A 137 2.63 -8.83 -14.34
N PHE A 138 3.73 -8.09 -14.34
CA PHE A 138 3.70 -6.70 -13.94
C PHE A 138 3.73 -5.80 -15.17
N TYR A 139 2.87 -4.80 -15.17
CA TYR A 139 2.90 -3.74 -16.16
C TYR A 139 3.37 -2.45 -15.49
N PHE A 140 4.44 -1.87 -16.01
CA PHE A 140 5.07 -0.70 -15.44
C PHE A 140 4.97 0.50 -16.37
N ASN A 141 4.56 1.65 -15.83
CA ASN A 141 4.85 2.94 -16.45
C ASN A 141 5.82 3.71 -15.57
N ILE A 142 7.08 3.78 -16.03
CA ILE A 142 8.17 4.38 -15.27
C ILE A 142 7.93 5.88 -15.06
N GLU A 143 7.53 6.60 -16.10
CA GLU A 143 7.38 8.07 -16.07
C GLU A 143 6.37 8.53 -15.02
N ARG A 144 5.25 7.81 -14.90
CA ARG A 144 4.18 8.09 -13.93
C ARG A 144 4.36 7.37 -12.60
N GLY A 145 5.41 6.54 -12.47
CA GLY A 145 5.66 5.80 -11.24
C GLY A 145 4.56 4.77 -10.93
N LEU A 146 3.99 4.13 -11.94
CA LEU A 146 2.83 3.23 -11.83
C LEU A 146 3.25 1.77 -12.09
N SER A 147 2.73 0.85 -11.28
CA SER A 147 2.82 -0.59 -11.52
C SER A 147 1.48 -1.27 -11.35
N ILE A 148 1.17 -2.24 -12.20
CA ILE A 148 -0.06 -3.04 -12.14
C ILE A 148 0.34 -4.51 -12.09
N ALA A 149 -0.12 -5.23 -11.05
CA ALA A 149 0.01 -6.67 -10.98
C ALA A 149 -1.21 -7.33 -11.64
N TYR A 150 -0.97 -8.20 -12.60
CA TYR A 150 -2.01 -8.87 -13.38
C TYR A 150 -1.85 -10.38 -13.33
N ASN A 151 -2.92 -11.10 -13.01
CA ASN A 151 -2.95 -12.54 -13.09
C ASN A 151 -3.36 -12.98 -14.48
N ARG A 152 -2.42 -13.50 -15.27
CA ARG A 152 -2.68 -13.95 -16.64
C ARG A 152 -3.63 -15.15 -16.73
N ARG A 153 -3.62 -16.02 -15.72
CA ARG A 153 -4.46 -17.23 -15.71
C ARG A 153 -5.93 -16.86 -15.47
N LEU A 154 -6.17 -16.03 -14.46
CA LEU A 154 -7.51 -15.58 -14.07
C LEU A 154 -8.00 -14.38 -14.90
N LYS A 155 -7.09 -13.72 -15.62
CA LYS A 155 -7.32 -12.50 -16.39
C LYS A 155 -7.84 -11.32 -15.56
N VAL A 156 -7.27 -11.14 -14.37
CA VAL A 156 -7.71 -10.12 -13.40
C VAL A 156 -6.55 -9.26 -12.93
N ILE A 157 -6.83 -7.99 -12.64
CA ILE A 157 -5.88 -7.10 -11.97
C ILE A 157 -5.91 -7.39 -10.48
N GLU A 158 -4.76 -7.76 -9.92
CA GLU A 158 -4.63 -8.10 -8.50
C GLU A 158 -4.24 -6.87 -7.67
N SER A 159 -3.50 -5.93 -8.25
CA SER A 159 -3.20 -4.66 -7.59
C SER A 159 -2.75 -3.58 -8.55
N ILE A 160 -2.89 -2.33 -8.10
CA ILE A 160 -2.38 -1.13 -8.76
C ILE A 160 -1.60 -0.34 -7.72
N SER A 161 -0.36 0.02 -8.03
CA SER A 161 0.52 0.77 -7.12
C SER A 161 1.11 2.00 -7.79
N TRP A 162 1.26 3.05 -6.99
CA TRP A 162 1.91 4.30 -7.37
C TRP A 162 3.07 4.56 -6.42
N THR A 163 4.22 4.91 -6.98
CA THR A 163 5.45 5.25 -6.26
C THR A 163 6.30 6.18 -7.14
N SER A 164 7.55 6.45 -6.77
CA SER A 164 8.44 7.28 -7.59
C SER A 164 8.92 6.52 -8.85
N PRO A 165 9.22 7.22 -9.95
CA PRO A 165 9.85 6.61 -11.13
C PRO A 165 11.12 5.83 -10.83
N LYS A 166 11.92 6.27 -9.85
CA LYS A 166 13.13 5.57 -9.40
C LYS A 166 12.79 4.23 -8.77
N GLU A 167 11.79 4.19 -7.89
CA GLU A 167 11.32 2.95 -7.25
C GLU A 167 10.81 1.92 -8.27
N ILE A 168 10.12 2.37 -9.32
CA ILE A 168 9.71 1.49 -10.41
C ILE A 168 10.92 0.88 -11.13
N LYS A 169 11.95 1.68 -11.44
CA LYS A 169 13.18 1.18 -12.08
C LYS A 169 13.88 0.15 -11.18
N ASP A 170 14.09 0.48 -9.90
CA ASP A 170 14.68 -0.44 -8.93
C ASP A 170 13.87 -1.75 -8.83
N HIS A 171 12.54 -1.67 -8.92
CA HIS A 171 11.68 -2.86 -8.93
C HIS A 171 11.89 -3.72 -10.18
N ILE A 172 11.90 -3.10 -11.36
CA ILE A 172 12.17 -3.78 -12.63
C ILE A 172 13.52 -4.50 -12.57
N ASP A 173 14.57 -3.80 -12.14
CA ASP A 173 15.94 -4.34 -12.07
C ASP A 173 16.00 -5.54 -11.12
N ARG A 174 15.32 -5.49 -9.97
CA ARG A 174 15.22 -6.63 -9.04
C ARG A 174 14.53 -7.84 -9.65
N ILE A 175 13.41 -7.63 -10.35
CA ILE A 175 12.69 -8.73 -11.02
C ILE A 175 13.60 -9.38 -12.06
N GLN A 176 14.25 -8.58 -12.90
CA GLN A 176 15.14 -9.07 -13.95
C GLN A 176 16.35 -9.81 -13.37
N ALA A 177 16.96 -9.28 -12.31
CA ALA A 177 18.06 -9.93 -11.62
C ALA A 177 17.65 -11.30 -11.04
N CYS A 178 16.47 -11.39 -10.41
CA CYS A 178 15.96 -12.67 -9.90
C CYS A 178 15.81 -13.71 -11.03
N GLN A 179 15.17 -13.31 -12.13
CA GLN A 179 14.91 -14.21 -13.26
C GLN A 179 16.20 -14.66 -13.97
N LYS A 180 17.23 -13.82 -13.98
CA LYS A 180 18.55 -14.17 -14.52
C LYS A 180 19.26 -15.20 -13.63
N ASN A 181 19.26 -14.99 -12.32
CA ASN A 181 19.92 -15.89 -11.37
C ASN A 181 19.30 -17.30 -11.37
N GLU A 182 17.99 -17.43 -11.55
CA GLU A 182 17.37 -18.75 -11.73
C GLU A 182 17.80 -19.46 -13.02
N SER A 183 17.93 -18.70 -14.11
CA SER A 183 18.36 -19.26 -15.41
C SER A 183 19.79 -19.82 -15.30
N GLU A 184 20.69 -19.10 -14.63
CA GLU A 184 22.08 -19.54 -14.40
C GLU A 184 22.18 -20.72 -13.41
N MET A 185 21.25 -20.85 -12.46
CA MET A 185 21.19 -22.00 -11.55
C MET A 185 20.67 -23.27 -12.23
N ILE A 186 19.77 -23.15 -13.21
CA ILE A 186 19.30 -24.30 -14.00
C ILE A 186 20.41 -24.78 -14.93
N GLU A 187 21.13 -23.88 -15.59
CA GLU A 187 22.23 -24.25 -16.51
C GLU A 187 23.42 -24.93 -15.82
N LYS A 188 23.68 -24.66 -14.53
CA LYS A 188 24.78 -25.31 -13.78
C LYS A 188 24.44 -26.69 -13.22
N ASN A 189 23.18 -27.11 -13.30
CA ASN A 189 22.71 -28.38 -12.76
C ASN A 189 22.29 -29.39 -13.86
N TRP A 190 22.67 -29.10 -15.11
CA TRP A 190 22.58 -29.98 -16.28
C TRP A 190 23.96 -30.14 -16.91
#